data_AF-A0A147DMC9-F1
#
_entry.id   AF-A0A147DMC9-F1
#
_cell.length_a   1.000
_cell.length_b   1.000
_cell.length_c   1.000
_cell.angle_alpha   90.00
_cell.angle_beta   90.00
_cell.angle_gamma   90.00
#
_symmetry.space_group_name_H-M   'P 1'
#
loop_
_entity.id
_entity.type
_entity.pdbx_description
1 polymer ?
#
loop_
_entity_poly.entity_id
_entity_poly.type
_entity_poly.pdbx_seq_one_letter_code
_entity_poly.pdbx_strand_id
1 'polypeptide(L)' 'TLVSSAEETANDVYRRLVEHGLERTTPEPPTYAFEASGDDKNGFIRLARRFLGPEVASVGHLQTGAITLPRTERTS' A
#
# COMPACT_ATOMS: atom_id res chain seq x y z
N THR A 1 15.43 3.07 -22.78
CA THR A 1 14.20 3.56 -22.12
C THR A 1 14.12 2.89 -20.76
N LEU A 2 14.13 3.67 -19.67
CA LEU A 2 13.90 3.10 -18.34
C LEU A 2 12.39 2.84 -18.24
N VAL A 3 11.96 1.61 -18.49
CA VAL A 3 10.55 1.25 -18.33
C VAL A 3 10.33 1.07 -16.83
N SER A 4 9.54 1.96 -16.22
CA SER A 4 9.18 1.88 -14.81
C SER A 4 8.03 0.89 -14.66
N SER A 5 8.27 -0.23 -13.97
CA SER A 5 7.23 -1.25 -13.72
C SER A 5 6.01 -0.68 -12.99
N ALA A 6 6.19 0.38 -12.21
CA ALA A 6 5.10 1.07 -11.52
C ALA A 6 4.13 1.74 -12.51
N GLU A 7 4.65 2.36 -13.57
CA GLU A 7 3.86 3.03 -14.60
C GLU A 7 3.08 2.01 -15.44
N GLU A 8 3.74 0.91 -15.83
CA GLU A 8 3.12 -0.19 -16.54
C GLU A 8 1.97 -0.80 -15.72
N THR A 9 2.21 -1.06 -14.43
CA THR A 9 1.20 -1.59 -13.51
C THR A 9 0.01 -0.64 -13.35
N ALA A 10 0.25 0.67 -13.23
CA ALA A 10 -0.82 1.66 -13.12
C ALA A 10 -1.71 1.69 -14.38
N ASN A 11 -1.08 1.67 -15.56
CA ASN A 11 -1.80 1.63 -16.84
C ASN A 11 -2.61 0.34 -17.00
N ASP A 12 -2.07 -0.79 -16.58
CA ASP A 12 -2.76 -2.08 -16.65
C ASP A 12 -3.97 -2.14 -15.71
N VAL A 13 -3.86 -1.63 -14.47
CA VAL A 13 -4.99 -1.52 -13.54
C VAL A 13 -6.10 -0.64 -14.12
N TYR A 14 -5.75 0.54 -14.66
CA TYR A 14 -6.73 1.42 -15.29
C TYR A 14 -7.46 0.71 -16.44
N ARG A 15 -6.72 0.03 -17.32
CA ARG A 15 -7.30 -0.72 -18.45
C ARG A 15 -8.30 -1.77 -17.95
N ARG A 16 -7.96 -2.53 -16.91
CA ARG A 16 -8.86 -3.52 -16.31
C ARG A 16 -10.12 -2.89 -15.72
N LEU A 17 -10.00 -1.75 -15.04
CA LEU A 17 -11.17 -1.06 -14.47
C LEU A 17 -12.14 -0.62 -15.58
N VAL A 18 -11.63 -0.06 -16.67
CA VAL A 18 -12.43 0.35 -17.83
C VAL A 18 -13.07 -0.86 -18.51
N GLU A 19 -12.29 -1.91 -18.80
CA GLU A 19 -12.76 -3.15 -19.43
C GLU A 19 -13.94 -3.79 -18.69
N HIS A 20 -13.96 -3.66 -17.36
CA HIS A 20 -15.01 -4.22 -16.50
C HIS A 20 -16.06 -3.20 -16.04
N GLY A 21 -15.99 -1.94 -16.47
CA GLY A 21 -16.92 -0.90 -16.06
C GLY A 21 -16.89 -0.57 -14.56
N LEU A 22 -15.73 -0.71 -13.93
CA LEU A 22 -15.50 -0.50 -12.48
C LEU A 22 -14.92 0.88 -12.16
N GLU A 23 -14.96 1.81 -13.12
CA GLU A 23 -14.51 3.18 -12.90
C GLU A 23 -15.38 3.87 -11.85
N ARG A 24 -14.73 4.68 -11.02
CA ARG A 24 -15.45 5.46 -10.01
C ARG A 24 -16.27 6.56 -10.69
N THR A 25 -17.58 6.56 -10.50
CA THR A 25 -18.50 7.55 -11.07
C THR A 25 -18.91 8.65 -10.10
N THR A 26 -18.63 8.50 -8.80
CA THR A 26 -18.98 9.52 -7.79
C THR A 26 -18.14 10.79 -7.97
N PRO A 27 -18.76 11.98 -7.86
CA PRO A 27 -18.06 13.26 -7.93
C PRO A 27 -17.37 13.66 -6.62
N GLU A 28 -17.63 12.94 -5.51
CA GLU A 28 -17.03 13.24 -4.20
C GLU A 28 -15.51 13.06 -4.23
N PRO A 29 -14.69 13.84 -3.49
CA PRO A 29 -13.24 13.62 -3.48
C PRO A 29 -12.83 12.17 -3.13
N PRO A 30 -11.76 11.62 -3.71
CA PRO A 30 -11.27 10.30 -3.34
C PRO A 30 -10.78 10.29 -1.89
N THR A 31 -10.97 9.17 -1.20
CA THR A 31 -10.39 8.93 0.12
C THR A 31 -9.17 8.02 -0.05
N TYR A 32 -8.05 8.41 0.57
CA TYR A 32 -6.83 7.61 0.60
C TYR A 32 -6.55 7.17 2.03
N ALA A 33 -6.34 5.86 2.23
CA ALA A 33 -5.93 5.29 3.51
C ALA A 33 -4.56 4.63 3.33
N PHE A 34 -3.63 4.92 4.23
CA PHE A 34 -2.29 4.34 4.25
C PHE A 34 -2.16 3.52 5.53
N GLU A 35 -1.69 2.29 5.42
CA GLU A 35 -1.60 1.38 6.56
C GLU A 35 -0.23 0.70 6.58
N ALA A 36 0.33 0.59 7.79
CA ALA A 36 1.59 -0.08 8.04
C ALA A 36 1.40 -1.18 9.07
N SER A 37 1.97 -2.36 8.78
CA SER A 37 1.98 -3.51 9.69
C SER A 37 3.08 -3.45 10.74
N GLY A 38 4.13 -2.68 10.49
CA GLY A 38 5.21 -2.44 11.45
C GLY A 38 4.86 -1.38 12.50
N ASP A 39 5.52 -1.47 13.65
CA ASP A 39 5.29 -0.57 14.78
C ASP A 39 5.90 0.84 14.56
N ASP A 40 6.94 0.98 13.72
CA ASP A 40 7.55 2.29 13.40
C ASP A 40 6.75 3.07 12.35
N LYS A 41 5.58 3.56 12.77
CA LYS A 41 4.71 4.43 11.96
C LYS A 41 5.43 5.70 11.51
N ASN A 42 6.28 6.26 12.37
CA ASN A 42 6.97 7.52 12.07
C ASN A 42 8.00 7.33 10.95
N GLY A 43 8.74 6.21 10.96
CA GLY A 43 9.61 5.82 9.85
C GLY A 43 8.87 5.65 8.54
N PHE A 44 7.75 4.96 8.57
CA PHE A 44 6.90 4.78 7.40
C PHE A 44 6.40 6.13 6.83
N ILE A 45 5.88 7.03 7.68
CA ILE A 45 5.39 8.35 7.26
C ILE A 45 6.50 9.18 6.61
N ARG A 46 7.71 9.19 7.19
CA ARG A 46 8.85 9.92 6.62
C ARG A 46 9.19 9.43 5.21
N LEU A 47 9.22 8.11 5.01
CA LEU A 47 9.47 7.51 3.71
C LEU A 47 8.32 7.79 2.73
N ALA A 48 7.07 7.58 3.14
CA ALA A 48 5.90 7.80 2.31
C ALA A 48 5.84 9.24 1.78
N ARG A 49 6.11 10.24 2.63
CA ARG A 49 6.18 11.65 2.20
C ARG A 49 7.26 11.94 1.16
N ARG A 50 8.37 11.18 1.17
CA ARG A 50 9.44 11.34 0.18
C ARG A 50 9.03 10.88 -1.21
N PHE A 51 8.17 9.86 -1.31
CA PHE A 51 7.75 9.27 -2.57
C PHE A 51 6.40 9.79 -3.09
N LEU A 52 5.46 10.08 -2.18
CA LEU A 52 4.08 10.45 -2.50
C LEU A 52 3.78 11.94 -2.28
N GLY A 53 4.71 12.69 -1.68
CA GLY A 53 4.53 14.11 -1.37
C GLY A 53 3.75 14.36 -0.06
N PRO A 54 3.34 15.61 0.19
CA PRO A 54 2.78 16.05 1.47
C PRO A 54 1.38 15.48 1.79
N GLU A 55 0.70 14.88 0.80
CA GLU A 55 -0.65 14.32 0.92
C GLU A 55 -0.76 13.16 1.93
N VAL A 56 0.37 12.56 2.34
CA VAL A 56 0.40 11.55 3.40
C VAL A 56 0.33 12.24 4.78
N ALA A 57 -0.89 12.57 5.20
CA ALA A 57 -1.18 13.24 6.46
C ALA A 57 -1.24 12.28 7.67
N SER A 58 -1.73 11.04 7.48
CA SER A 58 -1.86 10.04 8.56
C SER A 58 -1.78 8.60 8.04
N VAL A 59 -1.31 7.68 8.89
CA VAL A 59 -1.16 6.24 8.59
C VAL A 59 -1.80 5.42 9.70
N GLY A 60 -2.76 4.57 9.34
CA GLY A 60 -3.39 3.61 10.23
C GLY A 60 -2.47 2.43 10.57
N HIS A 61 -2.80 1.69 11.63
CA HIS A 61 -2.09 0.44 11.97
C HIS A 61 -2.98 -0.75 11.67
N LEU A 62 -2.52 -1.64 10.80
CA LEU A 62 -3.12 -2.96 10.64
C LEU A 62 -2.26 -3.99 11.36
N GLN A 63 -2.85 -4.66 12.35
CA GLN A 63 -2.26 -5.87 12.92
C GLN A 63 -2.57 -7.03 11.96
N THR A 64 -1.65 -7.31 11.03
CA THR A 64 -1.72 -8.53 10.23
C THR A 64 -1.55 -9.71 11.20
N GLY A 65 -2.58 -10.56 11.34
CA GLY A 65 -2.59 -11.63 12.33
C GLY A 65 -1.29 -12.44 12.31
N ALA A 66 -0.50 -12.32 13.38
CA ALA A 66 0.79 -12.98 13.47
C ALA A 66 0.57 -14.50 13.47
N ILE A 67 1.03 -15.18 12.42
CA ILE A 67 1.13 -16.64 12.46
C ILE A 67 2.24 -16.95 13.47
N THR A 68 1.87 -17.59 14.58
CA THR A 68 2.85 -18.07 15.56
C THR A 68 3.61 -19.23 14.92
N LEU A 69 4.87 -18.97 14.54
CA LEU A 69 5.77 -20.02 14.06
C LEU A 69 6.20 -20.88 15.26
N PRO A 70 6.00 -22.21 15.24
CA PRO A 70 6.51 -23.06 16.30
C PRO A 70 8.03 -22.94 16.35
N ARG A 71 8.56 -22.68 17.55
CA ARG A 71 10.00 -22.71 17.80
C ARG A 71 10.48 -24.14 17.57
N THR A 72 11.14 -24.41 16.45
CA THR A 72 11.89 -25.67 16.26
C THR A 72 12.91 -25.76 17.38
N GLU A 73 12.66 -26.65 18.35
CA GLU A 73 13.67 -27.05 19.31
C GLU A 73 14.75 -27.80 18.54
N ARG A 74 15.95 -27.20 18.46
CA ARG A 74 17.12 -27.93 18.00
C ARG A 74 17.44 -28.96 19.08
N THR A 75 17.03 -30.20 18.86
CA THR A 75 17.48 -31.37 19.63
C THR A 75 19.01 -31.41 19.62
N SER A 76 19.57 -31.49 20.82
CA SER A 76 21.01 -31.56 21.10
C SER A 76 21.59 -32.95 20.83
#